data_AF-A0A962CEE8-F1
#
_entry.id   AF-A0A962CEE8-F1
#
_cell.length_a   1.000
_cell.length_b   1.000
_cell.length_c   1.000
_cell.angle_alpha   90.00
_cell.angle_beta   90.00
_cell.angle_gamma   90.00
#
_symmetry.space_group_name_H-M   'P 1'
#
loop_
_entity.id
_entity.type
_entity.pdbx_description
1 polymer ?
#
loop_
_entity_poly.entity_id
_entity_poly.type
_entity_poly.pdbx_seq_one_letter_code
_entity_poly.pdbx_strand_id
1 'polypeptide(L)'
;MSEPARVESRPARPGFGFARRHGATLTAWHADSAEIACRQGVRPEVLAELRRHLGVELHLTPYEPVAFERLLRDLYEQGDDARAMVSDLDERLDLKTLADELPEPEDLLESEDDAPIIRLINALLTEAVKEGASDIHVEPFESRLVVRFRIDGVLREVLAPQKGIANAVVSRIKVMA
;
A
#
# COMPACT_ATOMS: atom_id res chain seq x y z
N MET A 1 12.43 -11.10 45.51
CA MET A 1 12.19 -11.78 44.23
C MET A 1 11.23 -10.89 43.47
N SER A 2 11.74 -10.07 42.55
CA SER A 2 10.91 -9.16 41.76
C SER A 2 10.47 -9.89 40.49
N GLU A 3 9.16 -10.06 40.32
CA GLU A 3 8.57 -10.51 39.06
C GLU A 3 8.96 -9.54 37.93
N PRO A 4 9.40 -10.04 36.77
CA PRO A 4 9.57 -9.18 35.60
C PRO A 4 8.17 -8.72 35.14
N ALA A 5 7.98 -7.40 35.05
CA ALA A 5 6.80 -6.79 34.46
C ALA A 5 6.53 -7.42 33.09
N ARG A 6 5.32 -7.96 32.89
CA ARG A 6 4.86 -8.40 31.57
C ARG A 6 4.96 -7.20 30.65
N VAL A 7 5.80 -7.30 29.63
CA VAL A 7 5.75 -6.38 28.49
C VAL A 7 4.41 -6.69 27.81
N GLU A 8 3.37 -5.90 28.10
CA GLU A 8 2.12 -5.97 27.36
C GLU A 8 2.45 -5.66 25.90
N SER A 9 2.37 -6.70 25.06
CA SER A 9 2.60 -6.56 23.64
C SER A 9 1.51 -5.64 23.09
N ARG A 10 1.90 -4.46 22.61
CA ARG A 10 1.02 -3.54 21.89
C ARG A 10 0.22 -4.35 20.86
N PRO A 11 -1.13 -4.26 20.83
CA PRO A 11 -1.91 -4.95 19.83
C PRO A 11 -1.52 -4.43 18.44
N ALA A 12 -1.60 -5.33 17.46
CA ALA A 12 -1.31 -4.98 16.08
C ALA A 12 -2.25 -3.84 15.64
N ARG A 13 -1.66 -2.77 15.08
CA ARG A 13 -2.43 -1.70 14.45
C ARG A 13 -3.21 -2.28 13.26
N PRO A 14 -4.44 -1.81 12.98
CA PRO A 14 -5.13 -2.19 11.75
C PRO A 14 -4.27 -1.87 10.52
N GLY A 15 -4.33 -2.70 9.49
CA GLY A 15 -3.65 -2.44 8.21
C GLY A 15 -4.10 -1.13 7.56
N PHE A 16 -3.27 -0.56 6.69
CA PHE A 16 -3.52 0.73 6.04
C PHE A 16 -4.82 0.74 5.21
N GLY A 17 -5.07 -0.31 4.44
CA GLY A 17 -6.26 -0.45 3.60
C GLY A 17 -7.52 -0.66 4.44
N PHE A 18 -7.44 -1.39 5.56
CA PHE A 18 -8.52 -1.37 6.56
C PHE A 18 -8.77 0.06 7.04
N ALA A 19 -7.74 0.76 7.49
CA ALA A 19 -7.84 2.10 8.05
C ALA A 19 -8.42 3.12 7.07
N ARG A 20 -7.99 3.07 5.81
CA ARG A 20 -8.48 3.91 4.72
C ARG A 20 -9.90 3.56 4.29
N ARG A 21 -10.22 2.27 4.13
CA ARG A 21 -11.53 1.79 3.67
C ARG A 21 -12.63 2.01 4.70
N HIS A 22 -12.32 1.75 5.96
CA HIS A 22 -13.27 1.85 7.06
C HIS A 22 -13.21 3.20 7.77
N GLY A 23 -12.19 4.01 7.48
CA GLY A 23 -12.07 5.38 7.97
C GLY A 23 -11.76 5.45 9.46
N ALA A 24 -11.02 4.50 10.02
CA ALA A 24 -10.60 4.49 11.42
C ALA A 24 -9.26 3.77 11.64
N THR A 25 -8.38 4.31 12.48
CA THR A 25 -7.08 3.69 12.83
C THR A 25 -6.65 3.99 14.27
N LEU A 26 -5.77 3.15 14.81
CA LEU A 26 -5.15 3.30 16.12
C LEU A 26 -3.95 4.25 16.07
N THR A 27 -4.07 5.40 16.74
CA THR A 27 -2.98 6.39 16.85
C THR A 27 -2.12 6.15 18.08
N ALA A 28 -2.73 5.85 19.22
CA ALA A 28 -2.02 5.56 20.47
C ALA A 28 -2.70 4.44 21.27
N TRP A 29 -1.89 3.71 22.03
CA TRP A 29 -2.33 2.60 22.90
C TRP A 29 -1.86 2.85 24.32
N HIS A 30 -2.77 2.68 25.28
CA HIS A 30 -2.53 2.73 26.72
C HIS A 30 -3.12 1.46 27.36
N ALA A 31 -2.78 1.19 28.63
CA ALA A 31 -3.22 -0.04 29.33
C ALA A 31 -4.75 -0.22 29.33
N ASP A 32 -5.50 0.86 29.57
CA ASP A 32 -6.96 0.81 29.72
C ASP A 32 -7.72 1.51 28.58
N SER A 33 -7.01 2.16 27.65
CA SER A 33 -7.65 2.93 26.58
C SER A 33 -6.84 2.97 25.29
N ALA A 34 -7.54 3.17 24.17
CA ALA A 34 -6.97 3.32 22.85
C ALA A 34 -7.48 4.60 22.19
N GLU A 35 -6.57 5.35 21.57
CA GLU A 35 -6.91 6.53 20.79
C GLU A 35 -7.12 6.14 19.33
N ILE A 36 -8.31 6.45 18.83
CA ILE A 36 -8.75 6.12 17.47
C ILE A 36 -9.00 7.41 16.70
N ALA A 37 -8.21 7.64 15.65
CA ALA A 37 -8.56 8.64 14.65
C ALA A 37 -9.63 8.05 13.72
N CYS A 38 -10.70 8.78 13.45
CA CYS A 38 -11.76 8.33 12.55
C CYS A 38 -12.35 9.45 11.69
N ARG A 39 -12.94 9.12 10.54
CA ARG A 39 -13.72 10.08 9.73
C ARG A 39 -15.06 10.39 10.40
N GLN A 40 -15.63 11.56 10.11
CA GLN A 40 -17.03 11.83 10.45
C GLN A 40 -17.94 10.78 9.81
N GLY A 41 -18.86 10.20 10.59
CA GLY A 41 -19.78 9.17 10.12
C GLY A 41 -19.18 7.76 10.00
N VAL A 42 -18.10 7.45 10.73
CA VAL A 42 -17.60 6.07 10.83
C VAL A 42 -18.71 5.12 11.26
N ARG A 43 -18.79 3.97 10.57
CA ARG A 43 -19.83 2.97 10.81
C ARG A 43 -19.68 2.34 12.21
N PRO A 44 -20.77 2.20 13.00
CA PRO A 44 -20.71 1.63 14.34
C PRO A 44 -20.10 0.22 14.39
N GLU A 45 -20.28 -0.57 13.33
CA GLU A 45 -19.74 -1.93 13.23
C GLU A 45 -18.21 -1.93 13.22
N VAL A 46 -17.59 -0.92 12.60
CA VAL A 46 -16.13 -0.75 12.57
C VAL A 46 -15.61 -0.45 13.98
N LEU A 47 -16.31 0.41 14.72
CA LEU A 47 -15.95 0.76 16.09
C LEU A 47 -16.12 -0.44 17.04
N ALA A 48 -17.19 -1.22 16.85
CA ALA A 48 -17.41 -2.45 17.60
C ALA A 48 -16.30 -3.47 17.35
N GLU A 49 -15.86 -3.61 16.11
CA GLU A 49 -14.77 -4.50 15.72
C GLU A 49 -13.43 -4.06 16.30
N LEU A 50 -13.10 -2.76 16.21
CA LEU A 50 -11.91 -2.19 16.84
C LEU A 50 -11.94 -2.42 18.36
N ARG A 51 -13.07 -2.16 19.02
CA ARG A 51 -13.21 -2.38 20.47
C ARG A 51 -13.03 -3.86 20.82
N ARG A 52 -13.57 -4.78 20.02
CA ARG A 52 -13.44 -6.23 20.21
C ARG A 52 -12.00 -6.71 20.04
N HIS A 53 -11.29 -6.15 19.05
CA HIS A 53 -9.91 -6.51 18.76
C HIS A 53 -8.94 -5.98 19.82
N LEU A 54 -9.16 -4.75 20.24
CA LEU A 54 -8.31 -4.04 21.19
C LEU A 54 -8.61 -4.45 22.64
N GLY A 55 -9.88 -4.63 23.00
CA GLY A 55 -10.27 -5.07 24.35
C GLY A 55 -10.23 -3.98 25.41
N VAL A 56 -10.10 -2.71 25.01
CA VAL A 56 -10.02 -1.53 25.89
C VAL A 56 -11.06 -0.47 25.51
N GLU A 57 -11.18 0.58 26.32
CA GLU A 57 -12.02 1.73 26.00
C GLU A 57 -11.47 2.50 24.79
N LEU A 58 -12.36 2.97 23.90
CA LEU A 58 -11.97 3.70 22.70
C LEU A 58 -12.27 5.19 22.86
N HIS A 59 -11.23 6.02 22.71
CA HIS A 59 -11.36 7.46 22.58
C HIS A 59 -11.33 7.84 21.11
N LEU A 60 -12.45 8.33 20.59
CA LEU A 60 -12.61 8.66 19.18
C LEU A 60 -12.32 10.13 18.93
N THR A 61 -11.38 10.39 18.02
CA THR A 61 -11.08 11.73 17.53
C THR A 61 -11.54 11.84 16.07
N PRO A 62 -12.60 12.62 15.78
CA PRO A 62 -13.09 12.79 14.42
C PRO A 62 -12.17 13.71 13.60
N TYR A 63 -11.95 13.35 12.34
CA TYR A 63 -11.19 14.11 11.36
C TYR A 63 -12.01 14.35 10.10
N GLU A 64 -11.78 15.51 9.48
CA GLU A 64 -12.21 15.77 8.12
C GLU A 64 -11.51 14.82 7.13
N PRO A 65 -12.12 14.45 5.99
CA PRO A 65 -11.57 13.47 5.06
C PRO A 65 -10.12 13.76 4.64
N VAL A 66 -9.81 15.01 4.31
CA VAL A 66 -8.47 15.42 3.88
C VAL A 66 -7.44 15.31 5.02
N ALA A 67 -7.83 15.71 6.23
CA ALA A 67 -6.96 15.64 7.41
C ALA A 67 -6.69 14.19 7.82
N PHE A 68 -7.70 13.32 7.71
CA PHE A 68 -7.58 11.90 7.98
C PHE A 68 -6.65 11.19 6.99
N GLU A 69 -6.79 11.46 5.69
CA GLU A 69 -5.89 10.89 4.65
C GLU A 69 -4.43 11.31 4.86
N ARG A 70 -4.18 12.57 5.28
CA ARG A 70 -2.83 13.02 5.63
C ARG A 70 -2.29 12.26 6.85
N LEU A 71 -3.09 12.18 7.92
CA LEU A 71 -2.72 11.43 9.13
C LEU A 71 -2.39 9.97 8.83
N LEU A 72 -3.15 9.31 7.93
CA LEU A 72 -2.86 7.93 7.55
C LEU A 72 -1.52 7.79 6.82
N ARG A 73 -1.15 8.71 5.94
CA ARG A 73 0.16 8.66 5.28
C ARG A 73 1.28 8.80 6.31
N ASP A 74 1.22 9.85 7.12
CA ASP A 74 2.25 10.15 8.12
C ASP A 74 2.42 8.98 9.12
N LEU A 75 1.33 8.33 9.53
CA LEU A 75 1.34 7.29 10.55
C LEU A 75 1.92 5.94 10.06
N TYR A 76 1.76 5.64 8.77
CA TYR A 76 2.18 4.36 8.18
C TYR A 76 3.48 4.46 7.37
N GLU A 77 3.96 5.67 7.04
CA GLU A 77 5.30 5.90 6.47
C GLU A 77 6.44 5.73 7.50
N GLN A 78 6.16 5.90 8.79
CA GLN A 78 7.18 5.94 9.86
C GLN A 78 7.51 4.57 10.51
N GLY A 79 7.01 3.44 10.00
CA GLY A 79 7.25 2.11 10.60
C GLY A 79 7.37 0.95 9.61
N ASP A 80 7.54 -0.27 10.11
CA ASP A 80 7.50 -1.54 9.33
C ASP A 80 6.19 -1.71 8.53
N ASP A 81 5.17 -0.91 8.86
CA ASP A 81 3.88 -0.80 8.20
C ASP A 81 3.94 -0.22 6.76
N ALA A 82 5.07 0.37 6.34
CA ALA A 82 5.24 0.87 4.97
C ALA A 82 5.12 -0.26 3.93
N ARG A 83 5.54 -1.49 4.28
CA ARG A 83 5.32 -2.69 3.44
C ARG A 83 3.85 -3.11 3.41
N ALA A 84 3.12 -2.96 4.53
CA ALA A 84 1.71 -3.26 4.62
C ALA A 84 0.85 -2.24 3.85
N MET A 85 1.27 -0.97 3.76
CA MET A 85 0.64 0.04 2.90
C MET A 85 0.61 -0.38 1.44
N VAL A 86 1.72 -0.90 0.93
CA VAL A 86 1.85 -1.36 -0.46
C VAL A 86 0.89 -2.52 -0.72
N SER A 87 0.87 -3.52 0.17
CA SER A 87 0.02 -4.71 0.01
C SER A 87 -1.49 -4.42 0.06
N ASP A 88 -1.93 -3.41 0.82
CA ASP A 88 -3.35 -3.08 0.98
C ASP A 88 -3.83 -2.05 -0.07
N LEU A 89 -2.91 -1.28 -0.68
CA LEU A 89 -3.18 -0.45 -1.85
C LEU A 89 -3.43 -1.32 -3.10
N ASP A 90 -2.82 -2.51 -3.15
CA ASP A 90 -2.88 -3.44 -4.28
C ASP A 90 -4.25 -4.05 -4.56
N GLU A 91 -5.20 -4.06 -3.62
CA GLU A 91 -6.46 -4.78 -3.81
C GLU A 91 -7.38 -4.19 -4.91
N ARG A 92 -7.08 -2.99 -5.46
CA ARG A 92 -7.92 -2.31 -6.46
C ARG A 92 -7.18 -1.45 -7.52
N LEU A 93 -5.87 -1.63 -7.71
CA LEU A 93 -5.13 -0.80 -8.68
C LEU A 93 -5.43 -1.25 -10.12
N ASP A 94 -6.03 -0.36 -10.91
CA ASP A 94 -6.01 -0.51 -12.37
C ASP A 94 -4.61 -0.17 -12.85
N LEU A 95 -3.87 -1.21 -13.27
CA LEU A 95 -2.51 -1.09 -13.79
C LEU A 95 -2.41 -0.07 -14.92
N LYS A 96 -3.47 0.12 -15.72
CA LYS A 96 -3.49 1.12 -16.80
C LYS A 96 -3.48 2.53 -16.25
N THR A 97 -4.31 2.81 -15.24
CA THR A 97 -4.36 4.14 -14.60
C THR A 97 -3.01 4.51 -13.99
N LEU A 98 -2.37 3.57 -13.29
CA LEU A 98 -1.03 3.80 -12.72
C LEU A 98 0.01 4.12 -13.79
N ALA A 99 -0.07 3.46 -14.95
CA ALA A 99 0.89 3.66 -16.03
C ALA A 99 0.65 4.98 -16.78
N ASP A 100 -0.60 5.43 -16.89
CA ASP A 100 -0.96 6.73 -17.46
C ASP A 100 -0.60 7.91 -16.54
N GLU A 101 -0.51 7.68 -15.22
CA GLU A 101 -0.08 8.67 -14.21
C GLU A 101 1.45 8.79 -14.08
N LEU A 102 2.22 8.00 -14.83
CA LEU A 102 3.68 8.09 -14.76
C LEU A 102 4.18 9.41 -15.39
N PRO A 103 5.18 10.06 -14.77
CA PRO A 103 5.78 11.26 -15.35
C PRO A 103 6.39 10.96 -16.73
N GLU A 104 6.54 12.00 -17.54
CA GLU A 104 7.25 11.89 -18.81
C GLU A 104 8.71 11.43 -18.58
N PRO A 105 9.33 10.71 -19.55
CA PRO A 105 10.69 10.19 -19.42
C PRO A 105 11.74 11.24 -19.05
N GLU A 106 11.54 12.47 -19.51
CA GLU A 106 12.43 13.60 -19.24
C GLU A 106 12.41 13.95 -17.74
N ASP A 107 11.22 13.97 -17.13
CA ASP A 107 11.03 14.22 -15.70
C ASP A 107 11.54 13.05 -14.82
N LEU A 108 11.46 11.81 -15.31
CA LEU A 108 11.93 10.62 -14.60
C LEU A 108 13.45 10.50 -14.52
N LEU A 109 14.19 11.09 -15.46
CA LEU A 109 15.65 11.10 -15.43
C LEU A 109 16.21 12.21 -14.53
N GLU A 110 15.43 13.27 -14.30
CA GLU A 110 15.79 14.40 -13.44
C GLU A 110 15.26 14.26 -12.00
N SER A 111 14.21 13.46 -11.80
CA SER A 111 13.62 13.22 -10.48
C SER A 111 14.32 12.08 -9.73
N GLU A 112 14.77 12.34 -8.49
CA GLU A 112 15.23 11.32 -7.55
C GLU A 112 14.06 10.48 -6.95
N ASP A 113 12.81 10.83 -7.28
CA ASP A 113 11.62 10.18 -6.72
C ASP A 113 11.21 8.94 -7.53
N ASP A 114 11.79 7.80 -7.16
CA ASP A 114 11.43 6.47 -7.67
C ASP A 114 9.99 6.04 -7.30
N ALA A 115 9.26 6.79 -6.46
CA ALA A 115 8.00 6.33 -5.88
C ALA A 115 6.95 5.87 -6.93
N PRO A 116 6.71 6.57 -8.06
CA PRO A 116 5.74 6.12 -9.06
C PRO A 116 6.12 4.77 -9.71
N ILE A 117 7.41 4.58 -10.01
CA ILE A 117 7.92 3.35 -10.63
C ILE A 117 7.87 2.19 -9.63
N ILE A 118 8.23 2.44 -8.36
CA ILE A 118 8.11 1.46 -7.29
C ILE A 118 6.65 1.02 -7.12
N ARG A 119 5.70 1.95 -7.14
CA ARG A 119 4.27 1.63 -7.05
C ARG A 119 3.81 0.76 -8.22
N LEU A 120 4.21 1.10 -9.45
CA LEU A 120 3.86 0.29 -10.63
C LEU A 120 4.42 -1.14 -10.52
N ILE A 121 5.69 -1.29 -10.13
CA ILE A 121 6.33 -2.61 -10.00
C ILE A 121 5.64 -3.44 -8.93
N ASN A 122 5.34 -2.86 -7.77
CA ASN A 122 4.64 -3.57 -6.70
C ASN A 122 3.23 -4.02 -7.15
N ALA A 123 2.50 -3.13 -7.81
CA ALA A 123 1.18 -3.46 -8.37
C ALA A 123 1.25 -4.61 -9.39
N LEU A 124 2.27 -4.60 -10.27
CA LEU A 124 2.50 -5.68 -11.23
C LEU A 124 2.81 -7.01 -10.54
N LEU A 125 3.64 -7.00 -9.50
CA LEU A 125 3.98 -8.21 -8.74
C LEU A 125 2.76 -8.78 -8.02
N THR A 126 1.95 -7.93 -7.40
CA THR A 126 0.77 -8.38 -6.68
C THR A 126 -0.33 -8.88 -7.61
N GLU A 127 -0.57 -8.20 -8.74
CA GLU A 127 -1.51 -8.69 -9.75
C GLU A 127 -1.03 -10.02 -10.35
N ALA A 128 0.28 -10.21 -10.57
CA ALA A 128 0.82 -11.48 -11.02
C ALA A 128 0.56 -12.62 -10.02
N VAL A 129 0.73 -12.38 -8.72
CA VAL A 129 0.43 -13.38 -7.67
C VAL A 129 -1.07 -13.69 -7.65
N LYS A 130 -1.91 -12.67 -7.71
CA LYS A 130 -3.37 -12.79 -7.67
C LYS A 130 -3.93 -13.56 -8.87
N GLU A 131 -3.39 -13.31 -10.06
CA GLU A 131 -3.73 -14.03 -11.30
C GLU A 131 -3.05 -15.41 -11.41
N GLY A 132 -2.18 -15.78 -10.45
CA GLY A 132 -1.47 -17.06 -10.48
C GLY A 132 -0.45 -17.17 -11.61
N ALA A 133 0.16 -16.07 -12.02
CA ALA A 133 1.15 -16.04 -13.08
C ALA A 133 2.45 -16.75 -12.64
N SER A 134 2.97 -17.63 -13.49
CA SER A 134 4.25 -18.30 -13.24
C SER A 134 5.45 -17.40 -13.56
N ASP A 135 5.29 -16.45 -14.49
CA ASP A 135 6.35 -15.58 -14.99
C ASP A 135 5.78 -14.22 -15.36
N ILE A 136 6.58 -13.19 -15.12
CA ILE A 136 6.33 -11.83 -15.55
C ILE A 136 7.37 -11.48 -16.62
N HIS A 137 6.90 -11.23 -17.84
CA HIS A 137 7.72 -10.81 -18.96
C HIS A 137 7.68 -9.29 -19.08
N VAL A 138 8.83 -8.64 -19.01
CA VAL A 138 8.99 -7.19 -19.21
C VAL A 138 9.77 -6.96 -20.51
N GLU A 139 9.08 -6.45 -21.53
CA GLU A 139 9.57 -6.39 -22.92
C GLU A 139 9.64 -4.94 -23.41
N PRO A 140 10.84 -4.31 -23.35
CA PRO A 140 11.04 -3.00 -23.91
C PRO A 140 11.14 -3.07 -25.45
N PHE A 141 10.18 -2.46 -26.15
CA PHE A 141 10.22 -2.27 -27.60
C PHE A 141 10.68 -0.86 -27.98
N GLU A 142 10.83 -0.60 -29.29
CA GLU A 142 11.29 0.69 -29.79
C GLU A 142 10.38 1.87 -29.42
N SER A 143 9.07 1.65 -29.32
CA SER A 143 8.06 2.71 -29.08
C SER A 143 7.21 2.51 -27.83
N ARG A 144 7.28 1.34 -27.18
CA ARG A 144 6.46 1.01 -26.01
C ARG A 144 7.15 -0.01 -25.11
N LEU A 145 6.80 -0.01 -23.84
CA LEU A 145 7.06 -1.13 -22.95
C LEU A 145 5.85 -2.08 -23.04
N VAL A 146 6.06 -3.38 -22.97
CA VAL A 146 4.97 -4.36 -22.86
C VAL A 146 5.26 -5.26 -21.68
N VAL A 147 4.26 -5.48 -20.82
CA VAL A 147 4.32 -6.44 -19.73
C VAL A 147 3.31 -7.55 -19.99
N ARG A 148 3.77 -8.79 -19.91
CA ARG A 148 2.94 -9.98 -20.09
C ARG A 148 3.07 -10.94 -18.90
N PHE A 149 1.98 -11.57 -18.52
CA PHE A 149 1.97 -12.67 -17.56
C PHE A 149 1.86 -14.00 -18.28
N ARG A 150 2.62 -15.01 -17.82
CA ARG A 150 2.39 -16.40 -18.21
C ARG A 150 1.45 -17.03 -17.20
N ILE A 151 0.21 -17.30 -17.60
CA ILE A 151 -0.82 -17.92 -16.77
C ILE A 151 -1.22 -19.23 -17.44
N ASP A 152 -1.07 -20.35 -16.74
CA ASP A 152 -1.32 -21.70 -17.28
C ASP A 152 -0.60 -21.97 -18.61
N GLY A 153 0.61 -21.43 -18.76
CA GLY A 153 1.43 -21.57 -19.97
C GLY A 153 1.07 -20.61 -21.11
N VAL A 154 0.05 -19.77 -20.97
CA VAL A 154 -0.38 -18.80 -21.98
C VAL A 154 0.09 -17.39 -21.60
N LEU A 155 0.70 -16.68 -22.55
CA LEU A 155 1.09 -15.29 -22.37
C LEU A 155 -0.12 -14.36 -22.56
N ARG A 156 -0.36 -13.47 -21.60
CA ARG A 156 -1.40 -12.43 -21.64
C ARG A 156 -0.77 -11.07 -21.43
N GLU A 157 -1.06 -10.12 -22.31
CA GLU A 157 -0.66 -8.72 -22.15
C GLU A 157 -1.48 -8.06 -21.06
N VAL A 158 -0.80 -7.48 -20.06
CA VAL A 158 -1.45 -6.83 -18.90
C VAL A 158 -1.19 -5.34 -18.87
N LEU A 159 -0.10 -4.87 -19.48
CA LEU A 159 0.25 -3.47 -19.54
C LEU A 159 1.06 -3.16 -20.81
N ALA A 160 0.78 -2.03 -21.46
CA ALA A 160 1.55 -1.58 -22.62
C ALA A 160 1.70 -0.05 -22.65
N PRO A 161 2.51 0.54 -21.75
CA PRO A 161 2.68 1.98 -21.67
C PRO A 161 3.69 2.48 -22.71
N GLN A 162 3.73 3.79 -22.91
CA GLN A 162 4.69 4.44 -23.81
C GLN A 162 6.13 4.24 -23.31
N LYS A 163 7.10 4.30 -24.24
CA LYS A 163 8.51 3.90 -24.02
C LYS A 163 9.18 4.57 -22.82
N GLY A 164 8.75 5.79 -22.46
CA GLY A 164 9.47 6.66 -21.54
C GLY A 164 9.90 6.00 -20.23
N ILE A 165 9.09 5.08 -19.73
CA ILE A 165 9.28 4.46 -18.42
C ILE A 165 10.17 3.21 -18.46
N ALA A 166 10.50 2.67 -19.63
CA ALA A 166 11.16 1.37 -19.78
C ALA A 166 12.53 1.33 -19.06
N ASN A 167 13.32 2.40 -19.19
CA ASN A 167 14.63 2.47 -18.56
C ASN A 167 14.53 2.53 -17.02
N ALA A 168 13.57 3.30 -16.50
CA ALA A 168 13.34 3.42 -15.07
C ALA A 168 12.88 2.08 -14.46
N VAL A 169 11.95 1.38 -15.12
CA VAL A 169 11.49 0.04 -14.72
C VAL A 169 12.65 -0.96 -14.70
N VAL A 170 13.46 -1.01 -15.76
CA VAL A 170 14.63 -1.91 -15.82
C VAL A 170 15.66 -1.58 -14.75
N SER A 171 15.95 -0.30 -14.54
CA SER A 171 16.88 0.15 -13.50
C SER A 171 16.41 -0.29 -12.13
N ARG A 172 15.13 -0.08 -11.81
CA ARG A 172 14.58 -0.42 -10.51
C ARG A 172 14.55 -1.92 -10.24
N ILE A 173 14.19 -2.73 -11.24
CA ILE A 173 14.24 -4.19 -11.14
C ILE A 173 15.68 -4.66 -10.85
N LYS A 174 16.69 -4.06 -11.50
CA LYS A 174 18.10 -4.39 -11.24
C LYS A 174 18.55 -4.07 -9.82
N VAL A 175 18.05 -3.00 -9.22
CA VAL A 175 18.36 -2.62 -7.83
C VAL A 175 17.77 -3.61 -6.82
N MET A 176 16.62 -4.23 -7.15
CA MET A 176 15.92 -5.16 -6.27
C MET A 176 16.50 -6.59 -6.26
N ALA A 177 17.34 -6.94 -7.23
CA ALA A 177 17.82 -8.30 -7.49
C ALA A 177 19.32 -8.49 -7.17
#